data_AF-A0A3D3FXN2-F1
#
_entry.id   AF-A0A3D3FXN2-F1
#
_cell.length_a   1.000
_cell.length_b   1.000
_cell.length_c   1.000
_cell.angle_alpha   90.00
_cell.angle_beta   90.00
_cell.angle_gamma   90.00
#
_symmetry.space_group_name_H-M   'P 1'
#
loop_
_entity.id
_entity.type
_entity.pdbx_description
1 polymer ?
#
loop_
_entity_poly.entity_id
_entity_poly.type
_entity_poly.pdbx_seq_one_letter_code
_entity_poly.pdbx_strand_id
1 'polypeptide(L)'
;MAGRKRSDSTHVKTQLVDDQDIAPPEHVQLRDIDMPFWYALVRARVKDSWNTVDLQHAANLARCQADIERIQQEILEEGDTLTNDRGTVVLNPKHSLLETLSRRSIALSKHIQVHAVATVGESDKQRGKNSAAAKGRKTADKTKEADDLLARPS
;
A
#
# COMPACT_ATOMS: atom_id res chain seq x y z
N MET A 1 7.40 0.54 44.90
CA MET A 1 7.52 -0.55 43.90
C MET A 1 6.29 -0.51 43.01
N ALA A 2 6.28 0.31 41.95
CA ALA A 2 5.16 0.40 41.01
C ALA A 2 5.46 -0.46 39.80
N GLY A 3 4.83 -1.64 39.71
CA GLY A 3 4.96 -2.54 38.57
C GLY A 3 4.34 -1.92 37.32
N ARG A 4 5.16 -1.70 36.28
CA ARG A 4 4.68 -1.34 34.95
C ARG A 4 3.78 -2.45 34.41
N LYS A 5 2.51 -2.11 34.18
CA LYS A 5 1.57 -2.94 33.44
C LYS A 5 2.08 -3.06 31.99
N ARG A 6 2.45 -4.27 31.56
CA ARG A 6 2.72 -4.55 30.14
C ARG A 6 1.38 -4.46 29.42
N SER A 7 1.32 -3.60 28.40
CA SER A 7 0.14 -3.46 27.54
C SER A 7 0.21 -4.54 26.46
N ASP A 8 -0.75 -5.45 26.53
CA ASP A 8 -0.89 -6.61 25.66
C ASP A 8 -1.15 -6.27 24.18
N SER A 9 -0.62 -7.14 23.34
CA SER A 9 -0.95 -7.44 21.93
C SER A 9 -1.75 -6.39 21.15
N THR A 10 -1.09 -5.80 20.15
CA THR A 10 -1.74 -5.13 19.01
C THR A 10 -2.70 -6.09 18.32
N HIS A 11 -3.98 -6.01 18.65
CA HIS A 11 -5.06 -6.54 17.82
C HIS A 11 -5.02 -5.81 16.47
N VAL A 12 -4.48 -6.47 15.44
CA VAL A 12 -4.65 -6.03 14.06
C VAL A 12 -6.15 -6.14 13.78
N LYS A 13 -6.84 -5.00 13.73
CA LYS A 13 -8.23 -4.94 13.29
C LYS A 13 -8.24 -5.31 11.82
N THR A 14 -8.64 -6.54 11.50
CA THR A 14 -8.90 -6.94 10.11
C THR A 14 -9.98 -6.02 9.56
N GLN A 15 -9.60 -5.12 8.67
CA GLN A 15 -10.58 -4.28 7.97
C GLN A 15 -11.40 -5.20 7.06
N LEU A 16 -12.73 -5.18 7.22
CA LEU A 16 -13.64 -5.92 6.37
C LEU A 16 -13.46 -5.48 4.91
N VAL A 17 -13.50 -6.43 3.98
CA VAL A 17 -13.49 -6.17 2.53
C VAL A 17 -14.81 -5.50 2.16
N ASP A 18 -14.75 -4.40 1.39
CA ASP A 18 -15.93 -3.67 0.91
C ASP A 18 -16.09 -3.99 -0.58
N ASP A 19 -17.32 -4.25 -1.04
CA ASP A 19 -17.63 -4.47 -2.46
C ASP A 19 -17.20 -3.28 -3.35
N GLN A 20 -16.94 -2.12 -2.75
CA GLN A 20 -16.43 -0.92 -3.44
C GLN A 20 -14.91 -0.87 -3.61
N ASP A 21 -14.15 -1.84 -3.09
CA ASP A 21 -12.68 -1.82 -3.18
C ASP A 21 -12.15 -2.00 -4.62
N ILE A 22 -10.92 -1.51 -4.85
CA ILE A 22 -10.22 -1.73 -6.11
C ILE A 22 -9.68 -3.16 -6.12
N ALA A 23 -10.12 -3.97 -7.08
CA ALA A 23 -9.53 -5.28 -7.33
C ALA A 23 -8.11 -5.14 -7.91
N PRO A 24 -7.19 -6.07 -7.60
CA PRO A 24 -5.90 -6.14 -8.30
C PRO A 24 -6.06 -6.23 -9.82
N PRO A 25 -5.15 -5.65 -10.61
CA PRO A 25 -5.15 -5.83 -12.06
C PRO A 25 -5.08 -7.31 -12.45
N GLU A 26 -5.75 -7.71 -13.53
CA GLU A 26 -5.90 -9.11 -13.96
C GLU A 26 -4.55 -9.84 -14.13
N HIS A 27 -3.52 -9.14 -14.62
CA HIS A 27 -2.17 -9.69 -14.81
C HIS A 27 -1.31 -9.69 -13.54
N VAL A 28 -1.88 -9.32 -12.39
CA VAL A 28 -1.18 -9.25 -11.10
C VAL A 28 -1.83 -10.21 -10.12
N GLN A 29 -1.07 -11.22 -9.71
CA GLN A 29 -1.51 -12.21 -8.73
C GLN A 29 -1.03 -11.82 -7.33
N LEU A 30 -1.97 -11.83 -6.38
CA LEU A 30 -1.73 -11.65 -4.95
C LEU A 30 -2.11 -12.92 -4.19
N ARG A 31 -1.33 -13.26 -3.18
CA ARG A 31 -1.62 -14.34 -2.22
C ARG A 31 -2.64 -13.85 -1.20
N ASP A 32 -3.31 -14.76 -0.52
CA ASP A 32 -4.27 -14.40 0.54
C ASP A 32 -3.63 -13.52 1.64
N ILE A 33 -2.36 -13.79 1.99
CA ILE A 33 -1.61 -12.99 2.97
C ILE A 33 -1.30 -11.57 2.50
N ASP A 34 -1.33 -11.31 1.18
CA ASP A 34 -1.04 -10.00 0.61
C ASP A 34 -2.27 -9.09 0.60
N MET A 35 -3.47 -9.69 0.56
CA MET A 35 -4.74 -8.97 0.38
C MET A 35 -5.03 -7.92 1.47
N PRO A 36 -4.79 -8.17 2.77
CA PRO A 36 -4.98 -7.14 3.79
C PRO A 36 -4.12 -5.89 3.54
N PHE A 37 -2.87 -6.08 3.08
CA PHE A 37 -1.97 -4.98 2.75
C PHE A 37 -2.41 -4.28 1.46
N TRP A 38 -2.87 -5.03 0.45
CA TRP A 38 -3.43 -4.47 -0.77
C TRP A 38 -4.58 -3.50 -0.48
N TYR A 39 -5.57 -3.93 0.29
CA TYR A 39 -6.72 -3.10 0.63
C TYR A 39 -6.31 -1.85 1.40
N ALA A 40 -5.40 -1.98 2.37
CA ALA A 40 -4.86 -0.83 3.11
C ALA A 40 -4.20 0.20 2.16
N LEU A 41 -3.47 -0.26 1.15
CA LEU A 41 -2.82 0.61 0.18
C LEU A 41 -3.82 1.31 -0.75
N VAL A 42 -4.74 0.57 -1.38
CA VAL A 42 -5.66 1.16 -2.37
C VAL A 42 -6.69 2.10 -1.75
N ARG A 43 -7.04 1.88 -0.47
CA ARG A 43 -7.94 2.75 0.32
C ARG A 43 -7.27 4.04 0.79
N ALA A 44 -5.94 4.14 0.76
CA ALA A 44 -5.21 5.31 1.23
C ALA A 44 -5.34 6.54 0.30
N ARG A 45 -5.81 6.34 -0.94
CA ARG A 45 -6.06 7.40 -1.93
C ARG A 45 -7.45 7.24 -2.53
N VAL A 46 -8.00 8.31 -3.09
CA VAL A 46 -9.31 8.29 -3.77
C VAL A 46 -9.26 7.32 -4.95
N LYS A 47 -10.31 6.50 -5.14
CA LYS A 47 -10.39 5.44 -6.15
C LYS A 47 -9.98 5.90 -7.55
N ASP A 48 -10.51 7.03 -8.01
CA ASP A 48 -10.26 7.58 -9.35
C ASP A 48 -8.82 8.11 -9.58
N SER A 49 -8.00 8.19 -8.54
CA SER A 49 -6.60 8.66 -8.65
C SER A 49 -5.62 7.55 -9.02
N TRP A 50 -6.04 6.29 -8.95
CA TRP A 50 -5.20 5.15 -9.27
C TRP A 50 -5.11 4.92 -10.78
N ASN A 51 -3.90 4.74 -11.28
CA ASN A 51 -3.66 4.23 -12.63
C ASN A 51 -3.13 2.79 -12.56
N THR A 52 -3.08 2.08 -13.69
CA THR A 52 -2.66 0.68 -13.74
C THR A 52 -1.22 0.46 -13.24
N VAL A 53 -0.31 1.38 -13.52
CA VAL A 53 1.09 1.30 -13.09
C VAL A 53 1.19 1.48 -11.57
N ASP A 54 0.46 2.43 -11.00
CA ASP A 54 0.35 2.61 -9.55
C ASP A 54 -0.19 1.34 -8.87
N LEU A 55 -1.20 0.69 -9.46
CA LEU A 55 -1.76 -0.55 -8.95
C LEU A 55 -0.75 -1.71 -9.01
N GLN A 56 0.06 -1.81 -10.06
CA GLN A 56 1.15 -2.79 -10.13
C GLN A 56 2.19 -2.56 -9.03
N HIS A 57 2.57 -1.29 -8.78
CA HIS A 57 3.51 -0.95 -7.72
C HIS A 57 2.93 -1.16 -6.32
N ALA A 58 1.64 -0.86 -6.12
CA ALA A 58 0.93 -1.16 -4.87
C ALA A 58 0.88 -2.67 -4.59
N ALA A 59 0.64 -3.50 -5.60
CA ALA A 59 0.65 -4.95 -5.43
C ALA A 59 2.05 -5.50 -5.10
N ASN A 60 3.11 -4.91 -5.68
CA ASN A 60 4.49 -5.22 -5.29
C ASN A 60 4.77 -4.81 -3.83
N LEU A 61 4.24 -3.67 -3.39
CA LEU A 61 4.39 -3.21 -2.02
C LEU A 61 3.62 -4.10 -1.04
N ALA A 62 2.38 -4.50 -1.37
CA ALA A 62 1.58 -5.40 -0.57
C ALA A 62 2.30 -6.73 -0.30
N ARG A 63 2.84 -7.36 -1.36
CA ARG A 63 3.69 -8.56 -1.23
C ARG A 63 4.89 -8.33 -0.33
N CYS A 64 5.58 -7.21 -0.52
CA CYS A 64 6.76 -6.87 0.27
C CYS A 64 6.41 -6.70 1.76
N GLN A 65 5.29 -6.08 2.08
CA GLN A 65 4.83 -5.90 3.47
C GLN A 65 4.40 -7.22 4.10
N ALA A 66 3.69 -8.07 3.35
CA ALA A 66 3.33 -9.41 3.81
C ALA A 66 4.56 -10.30 4.06
N ASP A 67 5.56 -10.24 3.19
CA ASP A 67 6.81 -10.99 3.38
C ASP A 67 7.61 -10.48 4.59
N ILE A 68 7.61 -9.17 4.85
CA ILE A 68 8.22 -8.59 6.06
C ILE A 68 7.56 -9.17 7.32
N GLU A 69 6.22 -9.14 7.39
CA GLU A 69 5.48 -9.67 8.55
C GLU A 69 5.76 -11.16 8.75
N ARG A 70 5.69 -11.96 7.68
CA ARG A 70 6.00 -13.40 7.73
C ARG A 70 7.42 -13.65 8.27
N ILE A 71 8.42 -12.93 7.75
CA ILE A 71 9.82 -13.10 8.19
C ILE A 71 10.01 -12.67 9.64
N GLN A 72 9.33 -11.61 10.07
CA GLN A 72 9.38 -11.18 11.47
C GLN A 72 8.81 -12.25 12.40
N GLN A 73 7.69 -12.89 12.04
CA GLN A 73 7.14 -14.00 12.82
C GLN A 73 8.11 -15.18 12.86
N GLU A 74 8.71 -15.55 11.73
CA GLU A 74 9.71 -16.61 11.68
C GLU A 74 10.94 -16.30 12.55
N ILE A 75 11.44 -15.05 12.57
CA ILE A 75 12.54 -14.64 13.44
C ILE A 75 12.13 -14.68 14.92
N LEU A 76 10.88 -14.34 15.25
CA LEU A 76 10.36 -14.43 16.61
C LEU A 76 10.31 -15.89 17.11
N GLU A 77 9.99 -16.83 16.23
CA GLU A 77 9.96 -18.27 16.53
C GLU A 77 11.37 -18.88 16.62
N GLU A 78 12.25 -18.53 15.69
CA GLU A 78 13.60 -19.09 15.56
C GLU A 78 14.63 -18.43 16.48
N GLY A 79 14.44 -17.16 16.81
CA GLY A 79 15.40 -16.31 17.51
C GLY A 79 16.41 -15.63 16.60
N ASP A 80 17.19 -14.72 17.20
CA ASP A 80 18.20 -13.91 16.50
C ASP A 80 19.42 -14.71 16.04
N THR A 81 19.65 -15.87 16.64
CA THR A 81 20.79 -16.73 16.35
C THR A 81 20.37 -18.18 16.15
N LEU A 82 21.09 -18.87 15.27
CA LEU A 82 20.86 -20.27 14.92
C LEU A 82 22.15 -21.06 15.15
N THR A 83 22.02 -22.33 15.51
CA THR A 83 23.16 -23.26 15.54
C THR A 83 23.29 -23.92 14.17
N ASN A 84 24.44 -23.78 13.53
CA ASN A 84 24.71 -24.46 12.26
C ASN A 84 25.07 -25.94 12.45
N ASP A 85 25.19 -26.70 11.36
CA ASP A 85 25.57 -28.13 11.39
C ASP A 85 26.93 -28.40 12.06
N ARG A 86 27.79 -27.37 12.18
CA ARG A 86 29.09 -27.45 12.85
C ARG A 86 29.00 -27.12 14.35
N GLY A 87 27.80 -26.93 14.90
CA GLY A 87 27.57 -26.56 16.30
C GLY A 87 27.92 -25.11 16.64
N THR A 88 28.24 -24.28 15.65
CA THR A 88 28.58 -22.86 15.87
C THR A 88 27.32 -22.00 15.84
N VAL A 89 27.19 -21.09 16.80
CA VAL A 89 26.09 -20.11 16.83
C VAL A 89 26.39 -19.00 15.82
N VAL A 90 25.47 -18.80 14.87
CA VAL A 90 25.54 -17.79 13.81
C VAL A 90 24.30 -16.90 13.86
N LEU A 91 24.40 -15.67 13.33
CA LEU A 91 23.25 -14.77 13.20
C LEU A 91 22.21 -15.40 12.25
N ASN A 92 20.93 -15.29 12.59
CA ASN A 92 19.85 -15.75 11.72
C ASN A 92 19.91 -14.99 10.37
N PRO A 93 20.10 -15.68 9.22
CA PRO A 93 20.24 -15.04 7.92
C PRO A 93 18.99 -14.25 7.49
N LYS A 94 17.83 -14.53 8.09
CA LYS A 94 16.56 -13.83 7.80
C LYS A 94 16.62 -12.34 8.15
N HIS A 95 17.46 -11.92 9.10
CA HIS A 95 17.68 -10.50 9.41
C HIS A 95 18.17 -9.70 8.19
N SER A 96 19.05 -10.28 7.38
CA SER A 96 19.54 -9.64 6.14
C SER A 96 18.44 -9.50 5.08
N LEU A 97 17.59 -10.53 4.96
CA LEU A 97 16.44 -10.50 4.06
C LEU A 97 15.40 -9.46 4.52
N LEU A 98 15.13 -9.38 5.83
CA LEU A 98 14.23 -8.41 6.44
C LEU A 98 14.67 -6.97 6.14
N GLU A 99 15.96 -6.66 6.31
CA GLU A 99 16.51 -5.33 5.98
C GLU A 99 16.33 -5.02 4.48
N THR A 100 16.63 -5.98 3.61
CA THR A 100 16.49 -5.82 2.15
C THR A 100 15.04 -5.51 1.76
N LEU A 101 14.08 -6.26 2.31
CA LEU A 101 12.65 -6.05 2.05
C LEU A 101 12.17 -4.72 2.64
N SER A 102 12.65 -4.33 3.83
CA SER A 102 12.30 -3.06 4.47
C SER A 102 12.72 -1.87 3.60
N ARG A 103 13.94 -1.90 3.06
CA ARG A 103 14.41 -0.86 2.11
C ARG A 103 13.60 -0.84 0.82
N ARG A 104 13.27 -2.02 0.27
CA ARG A 104 12.43 -2.15 -0.93
C ARG A 104 11.02 -1.58 -0.69
N SER A 105 10.42 -1.87 0.46
CA SER A 105 9.10 -1.37 0.87
C SER A 105 9.08 0.16 0.92
N ILE A 106 10.11 0.79 1.49
CA ILE A 106 10.25 2.25 1.51
C ILE A 106 10.34 2.82 0.08
N ALA A 107 11.16 2.21 -0.79
CA ALA A 107 11.32 2.67 -2.16
C ALA A 107 10.01 2.57 -2.97
N LEU A 108 9.30 1.44 -2.87
CA LEU A 108 8.01 1.24 -3.52
C LEU A 108 6.97 2.23 -3.01
N SER A 109 6.92 2.46 -1.70
CA SER A 109 5.96 3.39 -1.10
C SER A 109 6.17 4.84 -1.56
N LYS A 110 7.42 5.25 -1.76
CA LYS A 110 7.76 6.57 -2.33
C LYS A 110 7.23 6.71 -3.76
N HIS A 111 7.28 5.63 -4.54
CA HIS A 111 6.85 5.62 -5.93
C HIS A 111 5.34 5.83 -6.07
N ILE A 112 4.53 5.16 -5.24
CA ILE A 112 3.06 5.26 -5.26
C ILE A 112 2.50 6.45 -4.47
N GLN A 113 3.36 7.26 -3.84
CA GLN A 113 2.99 8.44 -3.05
C GLN A 113 1.90 8.19 -1.98
N VAL A 114 1.80 6.96 -1.47
CA VAL A 114 0.77 6.58 -0.46
C VAL A 114 1.03 7.25 0.90
N HIS A 115 2.22 7.83 1.11
CA HIS A 115 2.61 8.50 2.35
C HIS A 115 2.13 9.96 2.51
N ALA A 116 1.33 10.51 1.58
CA ALA A 116 0.93 11.93 1.62
C ALA A 116 -0.17 12.30 2.64
N VAL A 117 -0.67 11.35 3.45
CA VAL A 117 -1.83 11.57 4.34
C VAL A 117 -1.46 11.80 5.82
N ALA A 118 -0.16 11.81 6.16
CA ALA A 118 0.29 12.01 7.55
C ALA A 118 0.61 13.48 7.93
N THR A 119 0.25 14.46 7.10
CA THR A 119 0.37 15.88 7.45
C THR A 119 -1.02 16.52 7.36
N VAL A 120 -1.70 16.63 8.49
CA VAL A 120 -3.09 17.08 8.65
C VAL A 120 -3.40 18.44 8.00
N GLY A 121 -2.39 19.21 7.58
CA GLY A 121 -2.57 20.47 6.82
C GLY A 121 -2.55 20.37 5.28
N GLU A 122 -2.09 19.25 4.71
CA GLU A 122 -1.89 19.12 3.25
C GLU A 122 -2.99 18.28 2.56
N SER A 123 -3.69 17.44 3.34
CA SER A 123 -4.82 16.64 2.86
C SER A 123 -5.99 17.48 2.34
N ASP A 124 -6.27 18.64 2.95
CA ASP A 124 -7.31 19.56 2.48
C ASP A 124 -6.92 20.23 1.16
N LYS A 125 -5.64 20.59 1.00
CA LYS A 125 -5.12 21.16 -0.25
C LYS A 125 -5.11 20.12 -1.37
N GLN A 126 -4.76 18.87 -1.07
CA GLN A 126 -4.76 17.78 -2.04
C GLN A 126 -6.18 17.35 -2.45
N ARG A 127 -7.15 17.33 -1.53
CA ARG A 127 -8.58 17.18 -1.85
C ARG A 127 -9.06 18.30 -2.78
N GLY A 128 -8.64 19.54 -2.53
CA GLY A 128 -8.90 20.69 -3.41
C GLY A 128 -8.33 20.49 -4.82
N LYS A 129 -7.05 20.09 -4.93
CA LYS A 129 -6.39 19.85 -6.21
C LYS A 129 -7.01 18.68 -6.99
N ASN A 130 -7.32 17.57 -6.32
CA ASN A 130 -7.90 16.39 -6.95
C ASN A 130 -9.36 16.64 -7.39
N SER A 131 -10.14 17.38 -6.58
CA SER A 131 -11.50 17.78 -6.98
C SER A 131 -11.50 18.80 -8.12
N ALA A 132 -10.53 19.69 -8.18
CA ALA A 132 -10.35 20.61 -9.32
C ALA A 132 -9.96 19.85 -10.60
N ALA A 133 -9.04 18.89 -10.52
CA ALA A 133 -8.67 18.05 -11.66
C ALA A 133 -9.84 17.19 -12.15
N ALA A 134 -10.62 16.60 -11.23
CA ALA A 134 -11.82 15.83 -11.57
C ALA A 134 -12.92 16.70 -12.19
N LYS A 135 -13.14 17.92 -11.68
CA LYS A 135 -14.04 18.90 -12.31
C LYS A 135 -13.55 19.31 -13.70
N GLY A 136 -12.25 19.57 -13.87
CA GLY A 136 -11.66 19.90 -15.17
C GLY A 136 -11.91 18.82 -16.23
N ARG A 137 -11.74 17.55 -15.84
CA ARG A 137 -12.05 16.40 -16.72
C ARG A 137 -13.54 16.33 -17.09
N LYS A 138 -14.43 16.47 -16.10
CA LYS A 138 -15.89 16.47 -16.33
C LYS A 138 -16.34 17.65 -17.19
N THR A 139 -15.74 18.83 -17.01
CA THR A 139 -16.04 19.99 -17.86
C THR A 139 -15.52 19.76 -19.28
N ALA A 140 -14.31 19.22 -19.46
CA ALA A 140 -13.77 18.91 -20.78
C ALA A 140 -14.62 17.87 -21.54
N ASP A 141 -15.11 16.83 -20.86
CA ASP A 141 -16.03 15.86 -21.49
C ASP A 141 -17.38 16.49 -21.84
N LYS A 142 -17.95 17.34 -20.96
CA LYS A 142 -19.18 18.09 -21.28
C LYS A 142 -19.00 19.06 -22.45
N THR A 143 -17.84 19.70 -22.58
CA THR A 143 -17.54 20.59 -23.70
C THR A 143 -17.40 19.81 -25.01
N LYS A 144 -16.82 18.60 -24.96
CA LYS A 144 -16.73 17.72 -26.14
C LYS A 144 -18.09 17.21 -26.62
N GLU A 145 -19.00 16.91 -25.69
CA GLU A 145 -20.39 16.55 -26.06
C GLU A 145 -21.19 17.75 -26.58
N ALA A 146 -20.87 18.97 -26.15
CA ALA A 146 -21.51 20.19 -26.64
C ALA A 146 -20.98 20.66 -28.02
N ASP A 147 -19.75 20.29 -28.39
CA ASP A 147 -19.13 20.65 -29.69
C ASP A 147 -19.73 19.88 -30.88
N ASP A 148 -20.54 18.84 -30.63
CA ASP A 148 -21.38 18.17 -31.65
C ASP A 148 -22.64 18.99 -32.00
N LEU A 149 -22.83 20.16 -31.37
CA LEU A 149 -23.89 21.13 -31.69
C LEU A 149 -23.37 22.33 -32.52
N LEU A 150 -22.10 22.35 -32.91
CA LEU A 150 -21.61 23.34 -33.86
C LEU A 150 -21.96 22.90 -35.28
N ALA A 151 -22.92 23.60 -35.89
CA ALA A 151 -23.34 23.37 -37.26
C ALA A 151 -22.14 23.38 -38.22
N ARG A 152 -21.94 22.27 -38.94
CA ARG A 152 -20.92 22.18 -40.00
C ARG A 152 -21.41 23.02 -41.19
N PRO A 153 -20.66 24.02 -41.65
CA PRO A 153 -21.06 24.79 -42.81
C PRO A 153 -21.12 23.87 -44.04
N SER A 154 -22.22 23.97 -44.79
CA SER A 154 -22.47 23.32 -46.08
C SER A 154 -21.57 23.86 -47.18
#